data_AF-A0AAV7JYF6-F1
#
_entry.id   AF-A0AAV7JYF6-F1
#
_cell.length_a   1.000
_cell.length_b   1.000
_cell.length_c   1.000
_cell.angle_alpha   90.00
_cell.angle_beta   90.00
_cell.angle_gamma   90.00
#
_symmetry.space_group_name_H-M   'P 1'
#
loop_
_entity.id
_entity.type
_entity.pdbx_description
1 polymer ?
#
loop_
_entity_poly.entity_id
_entity_poly.type
_entity_poly.pdbx_seq_one_letter_code
_entity_poly.pdbx_strand_id
1 'polypeptide(L)'
;MPFAIPMVWGEQKNHLDDCYFCLIDITGFSAKNKHALVYPDLDSARRPIPHDISLPIPIPKPQQIKIVSDMVEDVYADSTDANYVPEDELLEP
;
A
#
# COMPACT_ATOMS: atom_id res chain seq x y z
N MET A 1 -16.45 9.86 13.52
CA MET A 1 -16.75 9.21 12.23
C MET A 1 -16.97 7.74 12.55
N PRO A 2 -18.23 7.26 12.55
CA PRO A 2 -18.51 5.87 12.90
C PRO A 2 -18.02 4.94 11.78
N PHE A 3 -17.17 3.98 12.13
CA PHE A 3 -16.79 2.85 11.28
C PHE A 3 -16.57 1.63 12.18
N ALA A 4 -16.95 0.45 11.72
CA ALA A 4 -16.89 -0.75 12.54
C ALA A 4 -15.53 -1.44 12.46
N ILE A 5 -15.11 -1.89 11.27
CA ILE A 5 -13.80 -2.49 11.05
C ILE A 5 -13.03 -1.67 10.00
N PRO A 6 -11.83 -1.16 10.33
CA PRO A 6 -10.99 -0.48 9.35
C PRO A 6 -10.42 -1.47 8.32
N MET A 7 -9.67 -0.96 7.35
CA MET A 7 -8.84 -1.82 6.52
C MET A 7 -7.81 -2.52 7.41
N VAL A 8 -7.68 -3.84 7.24
CA VAL A 8 -6.76 -4.68 8.01
C VAL A 8 -5.58 -5.04 7.13
N TRP A 9 -4.38 -4.75 7.63
CA TRP A 9 -3.12 -5.10 6.98
C TRP A 9 -2.50 -6.29 7.70
N GLY A 10 -2.20 -7.35 6.96
CA GLY A 10 -1.53 -8.54 7.40
C GLY A 10 -0.20 -8.74 6.69
N GLU A 11 0.48 -9.81 7.07
CA GLU A 11 1.69 -10.25 6.38
C GLU A 11 1.34 -10.78 4.99
N GLN A 12 2.13 -10.39 3.99
CA GLN A 12 1.96 -10.84 2.61
C GLN A 12 2.57 -12.24 2.46
N LYS A 13 1.81 -13.18 1.92
CA LYS A 13 2.29 -14.56 1.72
C LYS A 13 3.27 -14.69 0.56
N ASN A 14 3.07 -13.92 -0.51
CA ASN A 14 3.94 -13.92 -1.70
C ASN A 14 3.66 -12.71 -2.61
N HIS A 15 4.53 -12.50 -3.61
CA HIS A 15 4.44 -11.38 -4.55
C HIS A 15 3.48 -11.57 -5.73
N LEU A 16 2.98 -12.79 -5.95
CA LEU A 16 2.19 -13.13 -7.14
C LEU A 16 0.69 -12.94 -6.92
N ASP A 17 0.16 -13.41 -5.79
CA ASP A 17 -1.27 -13.44 -5.51
C ASP A 17 -1.70 -12.71 -4.23
N ASP A 18 -0.77 -12.37 -3.33
CA ASP A 18 -1.08 -11.79 -2.01
C ASP A 18 -0.26 -10.53 -1.68
N CYS A 19 0.40 -9.92 -2.67
CA CYS A 19 1.08 -8.63 -2.51
C CYS A 19 0.18 -7.50 -3.01
N TYR A 20 -0.38 -6.72 -2.07
CA TYR A 20 -1.28 -5.60 -2.38
C TYR A 20 -0.69 -4.63 -3.41
N PHE A 21 0.59 -4.28 -3.29
CA PHE A 21 1.24 -3.33 -4.22
C PHE A 21 1.59 -3.93 -5.57
N CYS A 22 1.90 -5.23 -5.62
CA CYS A 22 2.40 -5.91 -6.81
C CYS A 22 1.28 -6.33 -7.78
N LEU A 23 0.06 -6.50 -7.27
CA LEU A 23 -1.04 -7.11 -8.00
C LEU A 23 -1.68 -6.25 -9.09
N ILE A 24 -1.46 -4.94 -9.04
CA ILE A 24 -2.03 -4.03 -10.04
C ILE A 24 -0.93 -3.43 -10.90
N ASP A 25 -1.20 -3.35 -12.19
CA ASP A 25 -0.35 -2.59 -13.10
C ASP A 25 -0.60 -1.09 -12.89
N ILE A 26 0.42 -0.39 -12.43
CA ILE A 26 0.39 1.06 -12.20
C ILE A 26 0.86 1.85 -13.42
N THR A 27 1.20 1.18 -14.53
CA THR A 27 1.62 1.83 -15.77
C THR A 27 0.53 2.77 -16.29
N GLY A 28 0.90 4.02 -16.56
CA GLY A 28 -0.03 5.05 -17.01
C GLY A 28 -0.80 5.77 -15.88
N PHE A 29 -0.58 5.39 -14.62
CA PHE A 29 -1.08 6.13 -13.47
C PHE A 29 -0.05 7.14 -12.96
N SER A 30 -0.57 8.23 -12.42
CA SER A 30 0.13 9.43 -11.96
C SER A 30 -0.61 9.97 -10.73
N ALA A 31 -0.01 10.94 -10.05
CA ALA A 31 -0.63 11.60 -8.90
C ALA A 31 -2.04 12.17 -9.19
N LYS A 32 -2.32 12.54 -10.46
CA LYS A 32 -3.60 13.14 -10.87
C LYS A 32 -4.71 12.11 -11.09
N ASN A 33 -4.39 10.91 -11.57
CA ASN A 33 -5.35 9.85 -11.91
C ASN A 33 -5.27 8.61 -11.00
N LYS A 34 -4.42 8.61 -9.96
CA LYS A 34 -4.32 7.53 -8.97
C LYS A 34 -5.64 7.14 -8.28
N HIS A 35 -6.62 8.05 -8.25
CA HIS A 35 -7.94 7.79 -7.69
C HIS A 35 -8.74 6.74 -8.49
N ALA A 36 -8.35 6.47 -9.74
CA ALA A 36 -8.94 5.44 -10.58
C ALA A 36 -8.29 4.06 -10.39
N LEU A 37 -7.20 3.94 -9.62
CA LEU A 37 -6.61 2.65 -9.26
C LEU A 37 -7.57 1.89 -8.34
N VAL A 38 -7.88 0.65 -8.69
CA VAL A 38 -8.69 -0.25 -7.88
C VAL A 38 -7.85 -1.44 -7.48
N TYR A 39 -7.50 -1.51 -6.20
CA TYR A 39 -6.78 -2.66 -5.63
C TYR A 39 -7.75 -3.80 -5.28
N PRO A 40 -7.38 -5.07 -5.45
CA PRO A 40 -8.22 -6.20 -5.03
C PRO A 40 -8.35 -6.31 -3.50
N ASP A 41 -9.29 -7.13 -3.03
CA ASP A 41 -9.38 -7.55 -1.62
C ASP A 41 -8.51 -8.80 -1.43
N LEU A 42 -7.62 -8.77 -0.44
CA LEU A 42 -6.61 -9.81 -0.22
C LEU A 42 -6.57 -10.20 1.25
N ASP A 43 -6.05 -11.39 1.55
CA ASP A 43 -5.83 -11.81 2.93
C ASP A 43 -4.85 -10.88 3.65
N SER A 44 -3.80 -10.44 2.96
CA SER A 44 -2.81 -9.49 3.47
C SER A 44 -3.31 -8.04 3.55
N ALA A 45 -4.41 -7.70 2.88
CA ALA A 45 -4.93 -6.34 2.83
C ALA A 45 -6.46 -6.36 2.66
N ARG A 46 -7.14 -6.68 3.76
CA ARG A 46 -8.60 -6.82 3.78
C ARG A 46 -9.29 -5.47 3.88
N ARG A 47 -10.25 -5.23 2.99
CA ARG A 47 -11.06 -4.01 2.97
C ARG A 47 -11.97 -3.90 4.21
N PRO A 48 -12.39 -2.68 4.58
CA PRO A 48 -13.40 -2.47 5.60
C PRO A 48 -14.68 -3.25 5.28
N ILE A 49 -15.25 -3.89 6.29
CA ILE A 49 -16.52 -4.65 6.18
C ILE A 49 -17.62 -3.83 6.83
N PRO A 50 -18.82 -3.73 6.22
CA PRO A 50 -19.96 -3.09 6.87
C PRO A 50 -20.53 -4.05 7.92
N HIS A 51 -20.63 -3.59 9.17
CA HIS A 51 -21.21 -4.40 10.25
C HIS A 51 -22.69 -4.12 10.48
N ASP A 52 -23.06 -2.84 10.50
CA ASP A 52 -24.42 -2.39 10.77
C ASP A 52 -24.73 -1.07 10.04
N ILE A 53 -26.01 -0.76 9.86
CA ILE A 53 -26.51 0.48 9.23
C ILE A 53 -26.03 1.72 10.01
N SER A 54 -25.87 1.58 11.33
CA SER A 54 -25.33 2.63 12.20
C SER A 54 -23.81 2.83 12.07
N LEU A 55 -23.08 1.86 11.49
CA LEU A 55 -21.63 1.81 11.38
C LEU A 55 -21.19 1.48 9.94
N PRO A 56 -21.42 2.38 8.97
CA PRO A 56 -21.08 2.16 7.57
C PRO A 56 -19.56 2.18 7.31
N ILE A 57 -19.16 1.68 6.14
CA ILE A 57 -17.80 1.86 5.63
C ILE A 57 -17.55 3.37 5.41
N PRO A 58 -16.44 3.93 5.88
CA PRO A 58 -16.05 5.30 5.55
C PRO A 58 -15.91 5.46 4.04
N ILE A 59 -16.73 6.34 3.45
CA ILE A 59 -16.54 6.75 2.07
C ILE A 59 -15.47 7.85 2.07
N PRO A 60 -14.34 7.67 1.35
CA PRO A 60 -13.35 8.72 1.21
C PRO A 60 -14.01 9.97 0.64
N LYS A 61 -13.70 11.14 1.20
CA LYS A 61 -14.15 12.41 0.61
C LYS A 61 -13.52 12.54 -0.77
N PRO A 62 -14.25 13.04 -1.79
CA PRO A 62 -13.66 13.29 -3.11
C PRO A 62 -12.46 14.22 -2.96
N GLN A 63 -11.31 13.79 -3.51
CA GLN A 63 -10.07 14.55 -3.41
C GLN A 63 -10.21 15.85 -4.22
N GLN A 64 -10.28 16.99 -3.53
CA GLN A 64 -10.08 18.29 -4.17
C GLN A 64 -8.58 18.43 -4.48
N ILE A 65 -8.19 18.18 -5.72
CA ILE A 65 -6.81 18.36 -6.18
C ILE A 65 -6.47 19.85 -6.12
N LYS A 66 -5.83 20.29 -5.02
CA LYS A 66 -5.15 21.58 -4.98
C LYS A 66 -3.80 21.37 -5.66
N ILE A 67 -3.64 21.94 -6.85
CA ILE A 67 -2.36 21.98 -7.54
C ILE A 67 -1.47 22.94 -6.75
N VAL A 68 -0.75 22.43 -5.76
CA VAL A 68 0.34 23.15 -5.11
C VAL A 68 1.59 22.82 -5.91
N SER A 69 2.13 23.84 -6.59
CA SER A 69 3.41 23.76 -7.26
C SER A 69 4.52 23.84 -6.22
N ASP A 70 4.78 22.74 -5.50
CA ASP A 70 5.97 22.62 -4.66
C ASP A 70 6.90 21.57 -5.27
N MET A 71 8.13 22.01 -5.55
CA MET A 71 9.25 21.18 -5.93
C MET A 71 9.53 20.24 -4.76
N VAL A 72 9.29 18.94 -4.94
CA VAL A 72 9.78 17.93 -4.00
C VAL A 72 11.21 17.59 -4.42
N GLU A 73 12.18 17.98 -3.59
CA GLU A 73 13.51 17.36 -3.64
C GLU A 73 13.34 15.90 -3.21
N ASP A 74 13.66 14.98 -4.13
CA ASP A 74 13.76 13.57 -3.83
C ASP A 74 14.91 13.38 -2.84
N VAL A 75 14.60 13.26 -1.54
CA VAL A 75 15.55 12.70 -0.58
C VAL A 75 15.60 11.20 -0.85
N TYR A 76 16.48 10.80 -1.76
CA TYR A 76 16.98 9.44 -1.86
C TYR A 76 17.55 9.08 -0.48
N ALA A 77 16.76 8.38 0.33
CA ALA A 77 17.30 7.66 1.47
C ALA A 77 18.08 6.47 0.90
N ASP A 78 19.35 6.71 0.56
CA ASP A 78 20.34 5.68 0.36
C ASP A 78 20.55 4.95 1.70
N SER A 79 19.64 4.05 2.01
CA SER A 79 19.77 3.13 3.13
C SER A 79 20.63 1.96 2.66
N THR A 80 21.94 2.19 2.59
CA THR A 80 22.90 1.09 2.55
C THR A 80 22.87 0.39 3.90
N ASP A 81 22.10 -0.70 4.00
CA ASP A 81 22.18 -1.63 5.11
C ASP A 81 23.51 -2.38 5.01
N ALA A 82 24.57 -1.76 5.54
CA ALA A 82 25.94 -2.22 5.44
C ALA A 82 26.24 -3.52 6.22
N ASN A 83 25.21 -4.24 6.68
CA ASN A 83 25.35 -5.43 7.53
C ASN A 83 24.70 -6.70 6.97
N TYR A 84 24.22 -6.71 5.73
CA TYR A 84 23.75 -7.95 5.10
C TYR A 84 24.95 -8.83 4.71
N VAL A 85 25.23 -9.87 5.50
CA VAL A 85 26.13 -10.96 5.13
C VAL A 85 25.27 -12.11 4.59
N PRO A 86 25.40 -12.49 3.31
CA PRO A 86 24.69 -13.63 2.75
C PRO A 86 25.02 -14.92 3.54
N GLU A 87 24.00 -15.72 3.85
CA GLU A 87 24.15 -16.95 4.65
C GLU A 87 25.07 -18.00 4.00
N ASP A 88 25.39 -17.82 2.71
CA ASP A 88 26.27 -18.70 1.93
C ASP A 88 27.75 -18.63 2.34
N GLU A 89 28.19 -17.63 3.12
CA GLU A 89 29.59 -17.49 3.60
C GLU A 89 29.87 -18.19 4.95
N LEU A 90 28.87 -18.79 5.62
CA LEU A 90 29.05 -19.45 6.93
C LEU A 90 29.41 -20.94 6.85
N LEU A 91 29.64 -21.45 5.65
CA LEU A 91 30.06 -22.84 5.43
C LEU A 91 31.35 -22.90 4.63
N GLU A 92 32.47 -22.62 5.29
CA GLU A 92 33.73 -23.26 4.93
C GLU A 92 34.37 -23.94 6.16
N PRO A 93 34.92 -25.17 5.99
CA PRO A 93 35.41 -26.03 7.08
C PRO A 93 36.76 -25.63 7.68
#